data_AF-A0A8H7F3K8-F1
#
_entry.id   AF-A0A8H7F3K8-F1
#
_cell.length_a   1.000
_cell.length_b   1.000
_cell.length_c   1.000
_cell.angle_alpha   90.00
_cell.angle_beta   90.00
_cell.angle_gamma   90.00
#
_symmetry.space_group_name_H-M   'P 1'
#
loop_
_entity.id
_entity.type
_entity.pdbx_description
1 polymer ?
#
loop_
_entity_poly.entity_id
_entity_poly.type
_entity_poly.pdbx_seq_one_letter_code
_entity_poly.pdbx_strand_id
1 'polypeptide(L)'
;MSAEVPGRTEPSGFYTSREKEYVELHDQVQTSISLLDSLESFLSTFQTDLTAVAGQISDLQDRSQEIDAKLKNRRRIERPLASLLSEVTIPPSLAKLILDTPVGEAWIDAVEDFEKRLVLSKSRSRVKAARDLGEVNEGLRIVAATKLRTFFLALFQPIRTSVTTNMQVLQTSVLLKYSPLYAFLHRQAHDVALEVQRSYIGAARLYYETGFRRYSRSLGYVKARAFEKFENIVVSNNQRDFKLDSSRLAHCSIDGPAVTLAYMADDKTYKESVEAIFRSLFLVFMDNSTAEYTFLSAFFNVSPLVGDAKQPLLSPTGFRSPDASEMRSSSASEVGGRVVSGGSATFSDLAALRSSKEEQAGHDALWKQIFDPVLEYCKTFVHSMLEPIPPVIPLLTMIRLSEDVVTEVQKRRCPPGEQFIFGIIIQMWPVFREAMSQNIEALKKLAEGTSGGYFARATVTTDAMVSDVCRKYVVCFNAFVYLTANDEETMIFSNLLKLREQLASLTIQHTARISDPSAKARAQSTIYEGVLQSLNKTTHRIAHPKSQQELAFWARLKEEARRKVVSAGQESRRH
;
A
#
# COMPACT_ATOMS: atom_id res chain seq x y z
N MET A 1 5.94 116.49 99.74
CA MET A 1 5.21 117.78 99.80
C MET A 1 3.74 117.42 99.92
N SER A 2 3.18 117.63 101.10
CA SER A 2 1.80 117.28 101.50
C SER A 2 0.81 118.39 101.11
N ALA A 3 -0.45 118.02 100.83
CA ALA A 3 -1.73 118.75 101.10
C ALA A 3 -2.87 118.07 100.27
N GLU A 4 -3.80 117.27 100.83
CA GLU A 4 -5.09 117.58 101.52
C GLU A 4 -6.15 118.31 100.65
N VAL A 5 -7.30 117.70 100.25
CA VAL A 5 -8.66 117.54 100.92
C VAL A 5 -9.75 118.32 100.09
N PRO A 6 -11.11 118.13 100.11
CA PRO A 6 -12.06 116.98 100.13
C PRO A 6 -13.38 117.09 99.25
N GLY A 7 -14.14 115.97 99.16
CA GLY A 7 -15.62 115.70 99.19
C GLY A 7 -16.77 116.57 98.59
N ARG A 8 -17.75 115.90 97.91
CA ARG A 8 -19.25 115.90 98.13
C ARG A 8 -20.04 115.00 97.11
N THR A 9 -21.31 114.67 97.42
CA THR A 9 -22.12 113.46 97.12
C THR A 9 -23.34 113.55 96.14
N GLU A 10 -23.62 112.43 95.40
CA GLU A 10 -24.91 111.78 94.90
C GLU A 10 -25.84 112.49 93.86
N PRO A 11 -26.71 111.79 93.02
CA PRO A 11 -27.42 110.49 93.20
C PRO A 11 -27.57 109.51 91.97
N SER A 12 -27.96 108.23 92.22
CA SER A 12 -27.82 107.04 91.34
C SER A 12 -29.07 106.17 91.06
N GLY A 13 -30.31 106.70 91.11
CA GLY A 13 -31.54 105.87 91.20
C GLY A 13 -32.38 105.53 89.95
N PHE A 14 -32.08 105.99 88.73
CA PHE A 14 -33.03 105.86 87.59
C PHE A 14 -32.83 104.60 86.72
N TYR A 15 -31.61 104.04 86.66
CA TYR A 15 -31.29 102.90 85.79
C TYR A 15 -31.72 101.54 86.36
N THR A 16 -31.97 101.45 87.66
CA THR A 16 -32.19 100.19 88.39
C THR A 16 -33.59 99.59 88.21
N SER A 17 -34.59 100.36 87.76
CA SER A 17 -35.99 99.90 87.71
C SER A 17 -36.34 99.09 86.46
N ARG A 18 -35.72 99.42 85.31
CA ARG A 18 -35.94 98.72 84.03
C ARG A 18 -34.93 97.62 83.72
N GLU A 19 -33.93 97.48 84.57
CA GLU A 19 -32.86 96.49 84.46
C GLU A 19 -33.42 95.05 84.37
N LYS A 20 -34.48 94.73 85.12
CA LYS A 20 -35.05 93.38 85.17
C LYS A 20 -35.69 92.90 83.86
N GLU A 21 -36.48 93.74 83.18
CA GLU A 21 -37.10 93.36 81.89
C GLU A 21 -36.06 93.22 80.77
N TYR A 22 -35.04 94.09 80.74
CA TYR A 22 -33.94 93.96 79.78
C TYR A 22 -33.08 92.73 80.05
N VAL A 23 -32.87 92.36 81.32
CA VAL A 23 -32.18 91.12 81.71
C VAL A 23 -33.00 89.89 81.31
N GLU A 24 -34.32 89.89 81.51
CA GLU A 24 -35.18 88.76 81.14
C GLU A 24 -35.30 88.57 79.62
N LEU A 25 -35.43 89.67 78.85
CA LEU A 25 -35.42 89.59 77.39
C LEU A 25 -34.04 89.15 76.88
N HIS A 26 -32.96 89.63 77.49
CA HIS A 26 -31.61 89.17 77.18
C HIS A 26 -31.46 87.68 77.46
N ASP A 27 -32.03 87.16 78.56
CA ASP A 27 -32.00 85.74 78.90
C ASP A 27 -32.81 84.87 77.90
N GLN A 28 -33.96 85.35 77.43
CA GLN A 28 -34.76 84.67 76.40
C GLN A 28 -34.10 84.69 75.01
N VAL A 29 -33.50 85.82 74.63
CA VAL A 29 -32.72 85.94 73.40
C VAL A 29 -31.48 85.07 73.48
N GLN A 30 -30.80 85.04 74.62
CA GLN A 30 -29.65 84.17 74.87
C GLN A 30 -30.04 82.69 74.80
N THR A 31 -31.21 82.33 75.31
CA THR A 31 -31.75 80.98 75.21
C THR A 31 -32.07 80.61 73.75
N SER A 32 -32.68 81.51 72.98
CA SER A 32 -32.99 81.28 71.57
C SER A 32 -31.73 81.19 70.70
N ILE A 33 -30.71 82.02 70.99
CA ILE A 33 -29.38 81.94 70.37
C ILE A 33 -28.72 80.61 70.74
N SER A 34 -28.79 80.17 72.00
CA SER A 34 -28.22 78.88 72.40
C SER A 34 -28.91 77.69 71.73
N LEU A 35 -30.21 77.76 71.47
CA LEU A 35 -30.94 76.74 70.70
C LEU A 35 -30.55 76.76 69.23
N LEU A 36 -30.40 77.95 68.63
CA LEU A 36 -29.92 78.09 67.26
C LEU A 36 -28.48 77.58 67.11
N ASP A 37 -27.59 77.89 68.05
CA ASP A 37 -26.22 77.36 68.13
C ASP A 37 -26.23 75.84 68.24
N SER A 38 -27.17 75.27 69.01
CA SER A 38 -27.33 73.82 69.12
C SER A 38 -27.80 73.17 67.81
N LEU A 39 -28.67 73.84 67.06
CA LEU A 39 -29.22 73.36 65.79
C LEU A 39 -28.19 73.51 64.66
N GLU A 40 -27.43 74.60 64.68
CA GLU A 40 -26.28 74.83 63.80
C GLU A 40 -25.19 73.78 64.07
N SER A 41 -24.87 73.51 65.33
CA SER A 41 -23.93 72.45 65.72
C SER A 41 -24.42 71.06 65.27
N PHE A 42 -25.70 70.75 65.44
CA PHE A 42 -26.28 69.47 65.00
C PHE A 42 -26.27 69.32 63.48
N LEU A 43 -26.68 70.35 62.73
CA LEU A 43 -26.65 70.33 61.26
C LEU A 43 -25.24 70.28 60.70
N SER A 44 -24.30 71.01 61.31
CA SER A 44 -22.88 70.94 60.97
C SER A 44 -22.34 69.53 61.19
N THR A 45 -22.66 68.92 62.33
CA THR A 45 -22.28 67.52 62.64
C THR A 45 -22.91 66.53 61.66
N PHE A 46 -24.19 66.70 61.33
CA PHE A 46 -24.90 65.83 60.38
C PHE A 46 -24.36 65.98 58.95
N GLN A 47 -23.98 67.20 58.54
CA GLN A 47 -23.34 67.45 57.25
C GLN A 47 -21.94 66.82 57.20
N THR A 48 -21.16 66.93 58.28
CA THR A 48 -19.85 66.28 58.35
C THR A 48 -19.99 64.76 58.31
N ASP A 49 -20.98 64.20 58.98
CA ASP A 49 -21.23 62.75 59.01
C ASP A 49 -21.72 62.24 57.64
N LEU A 50 -22.62 62.96 56.96
CA LEU A 50 -23.04 62.59 55.60
C LEU A 50 -21.90 62.68 54.59
N THR A 51 -21.03 63.69 54.71
CA THR A 51 -19.86 63.83 53.84
C THR A 51 -18.85 62.71 54.12
N ALA A 52 -18.66 62.34 55.40
CA ALA A 52 -17.81 61.23 55.78
C ALA A 52 -18.37 59.88 55.29
N VAL A 53 -19.67 59.63 55.43
CA VAL A 53 -20.34 58.41 54.96
C VAL A 53 -20.35 58.34 53.43
N ALA A 54 -20.64 59.44 52.73
CA ALA A 54 -20.56 59.50 51.27
C ALA A 54 -19.14 59.25 50.77
N GLY A 55 -18.13 59.80 51.46
CA GLY A 55 -16.72 59.50 51.21
C GLY A 55 -16.40 58.02 51.39
N GLN A 56 -16.83 57.41 52.50
CA GLN A 56 -16.64 55.98 52.76
C GLN A 56 -17.36 55.09 51.73
N ILE A 57 -18.55 55.47 51.29
CA ILE A 57 -19.30 54.75 50.25
C ILE A 57 -18.59 54.86 48.90
N SER A 58 -18.08 56.04 48.55
CA SER A 58 -17.28 56.25 47.34
C SER A 58 -16.00 55.40 47.40
N ASP A 59 -15.27 55.46 48.51
CA ASP A 59 -14.06 54.65 48.73
C ASP A 59 -14.36 53.15 48.63
N LEU A 60 -15.50 52.71 49.14
CA LEU A 60 -15.93 51.30 49.06
C LEU A 60 -16.28 50.91 47.62
N GLN A 61 -16.96 51.79 46.88
CA GLN A 61 -17.28 51.56 45.47
C GLN A 61 -16.01 51.52 44.61
N ASP A 62 -15.06 52.43 44.83
CA ASP A 62 -13.78 52.45 44.13
C ASP A 62 -12.98 51.18 44.44
N ARG A 63 -12.93 50.76 45.70
CA ARG A 63 -12.33 49.47 46.09
C ARG A 63 -13.03 48.28 45.44
N SER A 64 -14.37 48.29 45.37
CA SER A 64 -15.13 47.22 44.72
C SER A 64 -14.80 47.13 43.23
N GLN A 65 -14.74 48.27 42.52
CA GLN A 65 -14.38 48.33 41.11
C GLN A 65 -12.94 47.89 40.87
N GLU A 66 -12.01 48.26 41.76
CA GLU A 66 -10.62 47.84 41.69
C GLU A 66 -10.48 46.31 41.87
N ILE A 67 -11.21 45.73 42.83
CA ILE A 67 -11.25 44.28 43.06
C ILE A 67 -11.85 43.56 41.85
N ASP A 68 -12.93 44.09 41.26
CA ASP A 68 -13.54 43.53 40.06
C ASP A 68 -12.60 43.58 38.85
N ALA A 69 -11.85 44.67 38.67
CA ALA A 69 -10.84 44.77 37.63
C ALA A 69 -9.71 43.75 37.85
N LYS A 70 -9.23 43.59 39.08
CA LYS A 70 -8.23 42.57 39.45
C LYS A 70 -8.75 41.16 39.19
N LEU A 71 -10.01 40.87 39.50
CA LEU A 71 -10.64 39.57 39.29
C LEU A 71 -10.78 39.25 37.81
N LYS A 72 -11.24 40.20 36.99
CA LYS A 72 -11.33 40.05 35.52
C LYS A 72 -9.95 39.77 34.91
N ASN A 73 -8.92 40.51 35.33
CA ASN A 73 -7.56 40.30 34.86
C ASN A 73 -7.02 38.92 35.24
N ARG A 74 -7.26 38.46 36.47
CA ARG A 74 -6.85 37.11 36.92
C ARG A 74 -7.55 36.02 36.13
N ARG A 75 -8.87 36.08 35.95
CA ARG A 75 -9.64 35.09 35.15
C ARG A 75 -9.18 35.02 33.69
N ARG A 76 -8.76 36.15 33.11
CA ARG A 76 -8.21 36.18 31.74
C ARG A 76 -6.90 35.42 31.62
N ILE A 77 -6.05 35.46 32.65
CA ILE A 77 -4.74 34.78 32.67
C ILE A 77 -4.86 33.32 33.11
N GLU A 78 -5.81 33.02 33.99
CA GLU A 78 -6.04 31.69 34.55
C GLU A 78 -6.28 30.62 33.47
N ARG A 79 -7.12 30.91 32.47
CA ARG A 79 -7.43 29.93 31.40
C ARG A 79 -6.19 29.54 30.57
N PRO A 80 -5.43 30.47 29.98
CA PRO A 80 -4.19 30.14 29.28
C PRO A 80 -3.15 29.44 30.16
N LEU A 81 -3.02 29.85 31.42
CA LEU A 81 -2.07 29.25 32.36
C LEU A 81 -2.46 27.81 32.72
N ALA A 82 -3.75 27.56 32.94
CA ALA A 82 -4.29 26.22 33.18
C ALA A 82 -4.10 25.32 31.96
N SER A 83 -4.35 25.83 30.74
CA SER A 83 -4.06 25.11 29.49
C SER A 83 -2.58 24.74 29.40
N LEU A 84 -1.69 25.71 29.61
CA LEU A 84 -0.23 25.50 29.59
C LEU A 84 0.22 24.45 30.62
N LEU A 85 -0.30 24.52 31.84
CA LEU A 85 0.02 23.54 32.90
C LEU A 85 -0.47 22.14 32.52
N SER A 86 -1.70 22.03 32.01
CA SER A 86 -2.28 20.75 31.57
C SER A 86 -1.53 20.13 30.39
N GLU A 87 -0.93 20.96 29.52
CA GLU A 87 -0.19 20.52 28.34
C GLU A 87 1.26 20.11 28.64
N VAL A 88 1.91 20.76 29.60
CA VAL A 88 3.32 20.52 29.94
C VAL A 88 3.48 19.45 31.02
N THR A 89 2.49 19.32 31.91
CA THR A 89 2.58 18.40 33.05
C THR A 89 2.21 16.98 32.62
N ILE A 90 2.98 15.99 33.06
CA ILE A 90 2.67 14.57 32.89
C ILE A 90 1.77 14.13 34.05
N PRO A 91 0.56 13.60 33.78
CA PRO A 91 -0.29 13.06 34.84
C PRO A 91 0.44 11.94 35.61
N PRO A 92 0.39 11.91 36.96
CA PRO A 92 1.02 10.85 37.74
C PRO A 92 0.50 9.44 37.40
N SER A 93 -0.75 9.33 36.96
CA SER A 93 -1.33 8.09 36.44
C SER A 93 -0.63 7.59 35.18
N LEU A 94 -0.29 8.49 34.26
CA LEU A 94 0.42 8.19 33.02
C LEU A 94 1.86 7.72 33.32
N ALA A 95 2.54 8.40 34.23
CA ALA A 95 3.89 8.01 34.66
C ALA A 95 3.89 6.63 35.34
N LYS A 96 2.95 6.37 36.26
CA LYS A 96 2.81 5.06 36.92
C LYS A 96 2.48 3.95 35.92
N LEU A 97 1.62 4.21 34.93
CA LEU A 97 1.34 3.24 33.87
C LEU A 97 2.63 2.85 33.12
N ILE A 98 3.43 3.84 32.71
CA ILE A 98 4.69 3.60 31.99
C ILE A 98 5.74 2.90 32.87
N LEU A 99 5.83 3.26 34.15
CA LEU A 99 6.86 2.73 35.06
C LEU A 99 6.51 1.34 35.62
N ASP A 100 5.26 1.12 36.03
CA ASP A 100 4.90 -0.03 36.88
C ASP A 100 4.23 -1.15 36.11
N THR A 101 3.62 -0.89 34.94
CA THR A 101 2.89 -1.90 34.18
C THR A 101 3.69 -2.50 33.01
N PRO A 102 3.39 -3.74 32.58
CA PRO A 102 3.90 -4.28 31.32
C PRO A 102 3.18 -3.66 30.12
N VAL A 103 3.83 -3.68 28.96
CA VAL A 103 3.28 -3.17 27.70
C VAL A 103 2.07 -4.00 27.28
N GLY A 104 0.96 -3.33 26.97
CA GLY A 104 -0.28 -3.94 26.51
C GLY A 104 -1.18 -2.94 25.80
N GLU A 105 -2.48 -3.20 25.71
CA GLU A 105 -3.40 -2.36 24.93
C GLU A 105 -3.55 -0.95 25.51
N ALA A 106 -3.59 -0.82 26.83
CA ALA A 106 -3.68 0.47 27.53
C ALA A 106 -2.48 1.40 27.23
N TRP A 107 -1.35 0.84 26.75
CA TRP A 107 -0.19 1.64 26.37
C TRP A 107 -0.38 2.40 25.06
N ILE A 108 -1.31 1.98 24.19
CA ILE A 108 -1.51 2.61 22.87
C ILE A 108 -1.94 4.07 23.07
N ASP A 109 -3.04 4.31 23.79
CA ASP A 109 -3.55 5.65 24.07
C ASP A 109 -2.60 6.44 24.98
N ALA A 110 -2.00 5.76 25.96
CA ALA A 110 -1.09 6.38 26.92
C ALA A 110 0.19 6.91 26.26
N VAL A 111 0.80 6.15 25.36
CA VAL A 111 2.00 6.57 24.63
C VAL A 111 1.66 7.69 23.64
N GLU A 112 0.47 7.69 23.05
CA GLU A 112 0.03 8.79 22.20
C GLU A 112 -0.14 10.10 22.99
N ASP A 113 -0.78 10.07 24.17
CA ASP A 113 -0.88 11.25 25.05
C ASP A 113 0.50 11.69 25.56
N PHE A 114 1.37 10.74 25.94
CA PHE A 114 2.74 11.03 26.33
C PHE A 114 3.54 11.69 25.20
N GLU A 115 3.41 11.22 23.97
CA GLU A 115 4.10 11.79 22.80
C GLU A 115 3.66 13.24 22.54
N LYS A 116 2.36 13.52 22.58
CA LYS A 116 1.81 14.88 22.43
C LYS A 116 2.41 15.83 23.45
N ARG A 117 2.43 15.43 24.74
CA ARG A 117 3.00 16.22 25.83
C ARG A 117 4.50 16.44 25.66
N LEU A 118 5.23 15.43 25.18
CA LEU A 118 6.68 15.51 24.96
C LEU A 118 7.03 16.49 23.83
N VAL A 119 6.27 16.49 22.73
CA VAL A 119 6.42 17.47 21.63
C VAL A 119 6.08 18.89 22.11
N LEU A 120 4.98 19.06 22.85
CA LEU A 120 4.59 20.35 23.42
C LEU A 120 5.64 20.89 24.40
N SER A 121 6.16 20.05 25.29
CA SER A 121 7.23 20.42 26.22
C SER A 121 8.50 20.86 25.49
N LYS A 122 8.90 20.17 24.41
CA LYS A 122 10.04 20.56 23.58
C LYS A 122 9.84 21.91 22.89
N SER A 123 8.65 22.15 22.32
CA SER A 123 8.32 23.43 21.66
C SER A 123 8.32 24.62 22.63
N ARG A 124 8.01 24.39 23.91
CA ARG A 124 7.91 25.42 24.96
C ARG A 124 9.12 25.47 25.89
N SER A 125 10.29 25.09 25.42
CA SER A 125 11.56 25.07 26.18
C SER A 125 11.99 26.42 26.78
N ARG A 126 11.35 27.54 26.44
CA ARG A 126 11.55 28.85 27.09
C ARG A 126 10.91 28.95 28.47
N VAL A 127 9.92 28.10 28.77
CA VAL A 127 9.23 28.09 30.07
C VAL A 127 10.07 27.30 31.08
N LYS A 128 10.36 27.89 32.25
CA LYS A 128 11.15 27.24 33.30
C LYS A 128 10.58 25.87 33.70
N ALA A 129 9.27 25.77 33.93
CA ALA A 129 8.61 24.52 34.27
C ALA A 129 8.79 23.41 33.20
N ALA A 130 8.86 23.77 31.91
CA ALA A 130 9.11 22.80 30.84
C ALA A 130 10.58 22.33 30.81
N ARG A 131 11.53 23.16 31.27
CA ARG A 131 12.94 22.76 31.45
C ARG A 131 13.12 21.87 32.66
N ASP A 132 12.49 22.24 33.78
CA ASP A 132 12.58 21.48 35.03
C ASP A 132 12.00 20.06 34.86
N LEU A 133 10.98 19.88 34.00
CA LEU A 133 10.43 18.58 33.63
C LEU A 133 11.23 17.84 32.53
N GLY A 134 12.24 18.48 31.93
CA GLY A 134 12.98 17.91 30.80
C GLY A 134 13.67 16.59 31.13
N GLU A 135 14.34 16.51 32.28
CA GLU A 135 15.03 15.29 32.73
C GLU A 135 14.04 14.15 33.02
N VAL A 136 12.88 14.48 33.61
CA VAL A 136 11.82 13.50 33.90
C VAL A 136 11.20 12.98 32.61
N ASN A 137 10.91 13.86 31.65
CA ASN A 137 10.38 13.49 30.33
C ASN A 137 11.35 12.58 29.59
N GLU A 138 12.65 12.90 29.65
CA GLU A 138 13.70 12.10 29.02
C GLU A 138 13.86 10.73 29.71
N GLY A 139 13.84 10.68 31.04
CA GLY A 139 13.85 9.44 31.79
C GLY A 139 12.66 8.54 31.45
N LEU A 140 11.45 9.09 31.41
CA LEU A 140 10.24 8.36 31.00
C LEU A 140 10.32 7.90 29.54
N ARG A 141 10.86 8.72 28.64
CA ARG A 141 11.09 8.36 27.23
C ARG A 141 12.03 7.14 27.12
N ILE A 142 13.13 7.13 27.87
CA ILE A 142 14.10 6.02 27.87
C ILE A 142 13.46 4.74 28.42
N VAL A 143 12.71 4.83 29.53
CA VAL A 143 12.03 3.67 30.11
C VAL A 143 10.96 3.12 29.16
N ALA A 144 10.14 3.99 28.58
CA ALA A 144 9.14 3.60 27.58
C ALA A 144 9.79 2.92 26.38
N ALA A 145 10.84 3.52 25.81
CA ALA A 145 11.57 2.94 24.67
C ALA A 145 12.18 1.57 25.00
N THR A 146 12.76 1.41 26.19
CA THR A 146 13.35 0.14 26.64
C THR A 146 12.30 -0.97 26.80
N LYS A 147 11.14 -0.63 27.38
CA LYS A 147 10.02 -1.58 27.53
C LYS A 147 9.41 -1.95 26.19
N LEU A 148 9.17 -0.99 25.31
CA LEU A 148 8.64 -1.23 23.96
C LEU A 148 9.59 -2.08 23.12
N ARG A 149 10.90 -1.85 23.21
CA ARG A 149 11.92 -2.71 22.58
C ARG A 149 11.75 -4.16 23.00
N THR A 150 11.76 -4.43 24.31
CA THR A 150 11.62 -5.80 24.84
C THR A 150 10.29 -6.42 24.43
N PHE A 151 9.21 -5.65 24.42
CA PHE A 151 7.89 -6.10 23.97
C PHE A 151 7.88 -6.53 22.51
N PHE A 152 8.36 -5.70 21.57
CA PHE A 152 8.40 -6.07 20.16
C PHE A 152 9.32 -7.26 19.89
N LEU A 153 10.48 -7.32 20.53
CA LEU A 153 11.39 -8.47 20.41
C LEU A 153 10.73 -9.77 20.88
N ALA A 154 9.93 -9.73 21.95
CA ALA A 154 9.16 -10.88 22.41
C ALA A 154 8.07 -11.29 21.40
N LEU A 155 7.41 -10.33 20.75
CA LEU A 155 6.41 -10.61 19.71
C LEU A 155 7.01 -11.25 18.45
N PHE A 156 8.27 -10.95 18.12
CA PHE A 156 8.95 -11.55 16.97
C PHE A 156 9.54 -12.94 17.25
N GLN A 157 9.67 -13.32 18.53
CA GLN A 157 10.30 -14.58 18.91
C GLN A 157 9.62 -15.82 18.30
N PRO A 158 8.27 -15.94 18.24
CA PRO A 158 7.62 -17.07 17.59
C PRO A 158 7.94 -17.22 16.09
N ILE A 159 8.16 -16.10 15.39
CA ILE A 159 8.55 -16.09 13.96
C ILE A 159 9.94 -16.72 13.80
N ARG A 160 10.84 -16.43 14.74
CA ARG A 160 12.22 -16.93 14.72
C ARG A 160 12.32 -18.40 15.11
N THR A 161 11.51 -18.85 16.06
CA THR A 161 11.62 -20.22 16.62
C THR A 161 10.91 -21.26 15.76
N SER A 162 9.76 -20.93 15.16
CA SER A 162 8.95 -21.91 14.44
C SER A 162 8.53 -21.43 13.04
N VAL A 163 8.76 -22.30 12.05
CA VAL A 163 8.30 -22.11 10.67
C VAL A 163 6.81 -22.46 10.53
N THR A 164 6.20 -23.10 11.52
CA THR A 164 4.74 -23.39 11.53
C THR A 164 3.91 -22.25 12.08
N THR A 165 4.54 -21.19 12.59
CA THR A 165 3.85 -19.97 13.01
C THR A 165 3.08 -19.39 11.82
N ASN A 166 1.80 -19.09 12.02
CA ASN A 166 1.00 -18.40 11.02
C ASN A 166 1.40 -16.91 10.98
N MET A 167 2.32 -16.58 10.07
CA MET A 167 2.87 -15.23 9.91
C MET A 167 1.78 -14.19 9.65
N GLN A 168 0.82 -14.51 8.76
CA GLN A 168 -0.24 -13.58 8.37
C GLN A 168 -1.15 -13.22 9.55
N VAL A 169 -1.54 -14.20 10.37
CA VAL A 169 -2.36 -13.94 11.56
C VAL A 169 -1.59 -13.10 12.58
N LEU A 170 -0.31 -13.40 12.81
CA LEU A 170 0.53 -12.63 13.72
C LEU A 170 0.69 -11.18 13.25
N GLN A 171 0.94 -10.97 11.96
CA GLN A 171 1.04 -9.65 11.34
C GLN A 171 -0.26 -8.86 11.46
N THR A 172 -1.36 -9.44 10.98
CA THR A 172 -2.64 -8.73 10.85
C THR A 172 -3.36 -8.52 12.18
N SER A 173 -3.37 -9.53 13.05
CA SER A 173 -4.18 -9.53 14.27
C SER A 173 -3.42 -9.06 15.51
N VAL A 174 -2.08 -9.23 15.53
CA VAL A 174 -1.26 -8.89 16.70
C VAL A 174 -0.38 -7.67 16.43
N LEU A 175 0.48 -7.71 15.42
CA LEU A 175 1.49 -6.66 15.20
C LEU A 175 0.87 -5.33 14.76
N LEU A 176 -0.05 -5.33 13.79
CA LEU A 176 -0.66 -4.10 13.29
C LEU A 176 -1.35 -3.27 14.38
N LYS A 177 -1.96 -3.94 15.38
CA LYS A 177 -2.59 -3.26 16.53
C LYS A 177 -1.62 -2.35 17.29
N TYR A 178 -0.34 -2.73 17.35
CA TYR A 178 0.70 -1.99 18.08
C TYR A 178 1.53 -1.07 17.17
N SER A 179 1.11 -0.84 15.91
CA SER A 179 1.76 0.11 15.00
C SER A 179 1.95 1.52 15.60
N PRO A 180 0.99 2.11 16.36
CA PRO A 180 1.20 3.42 17.01
C PRO A 180 2.38 3.44 17.99
N LEU A 181 2.65 2.33 18.67
CA LEU A 181 3.79 2.21 19.60
C LEU A 181 5.12 2.20 18.83
N TYR A 182 5.15 1.57 17.65
CA TYR A 182 6.32 1.64 16.77
C TYR A 182 6.51 3.06 16.19
N ALA A 183 5.42 3.75 15.83
CA ALA A 183 5.47 5.14 15.36
C ALA A 183 6.09 6.08 16.43
N PHE A 184 5.73 5.91 17.70
CA PHE A 184 6.36 6.61 18.82
C PHE A 184 7.87 6.33 18.90
N LEU A 185 8.28 5.06 18.80
CA LEU A 185 9.71 4.70 18.79
C LEU A 185 10.43 5.38 17.63
N HIS A 186 9.86 5.36 16.43
CA HIS A 186 10.49 5.94 15.25
C HIS A 186 10.72 7.46 15.39
N ARG A 187 9.78 8.17 16.00
CA ARG A 187 9.84 9.65 16.18
C ARG A 187 10.67 10.08 17.38
N GLN A 188 10.55 9.38 18.52
CA GLN A 188 11.18 9.78 19.78
C GLN A 188 12.46 9.01 20.12
N ALA A 189 12.69 7.83 19.55
CA ALA A 189 13.82 6.94 19.86
C ALA A 189 14.28 6.15 18.61
N HIS A 190 14.75 6.89 17.59
CA HIS A 190 15.04 6.34 16.26
C HIS A 190 15.97 5.11 16.27
N ASP A 191 17.03 5.11 17.09
CA ASP A 191 17.96 3.98 17.19
C ASP A 191 17.28 2.69 17.64
N VAL A 192 16.36 2.80 18.61
CA VAL A 192 15.58 1.65 19.12
C VAL A 192 14.58 1.17 18.07
N ALA A 193 13.97 2.09 17.32
CA ALA A 193 13.07 1.74 16.22
C ALA A 193 13.80 0.97 15.12
N LEU A 194 15.00 1.41 14.71
CA LEU A 194 15.84 0.72 13.75
C LEU A 194 16.22 -0.68 14.23
N GLU A 195 16.50 -0.85 15.52
CA GLU A 195 16.78 -2.17 16.09
C GLU A 195 15.57 -3.10 16.02
N VAL A 196 14.38 -2.61 16.40
CA VAL A 196 13.11 -3.36 16.30
C VAL A 196 12.85 -3.75 14.85
N GLN A 197 13.00 -2.82 13.90
CA GLN A 197 12.83 -3.06 12.47
C GLN A 197 13.81 -4.12 11.95
N ARG A 198 15.11 -4.00 12.25
CA ARG A 198 16.14 -4.99 11.87
C ARG A 198 15.86 -6.37 12.46
N SER A 199 15.37 -6.42 13.70
CA SER A 199 15.03 -7.69 14.36
C SER A 199 13.85 -8.38 13.69
N TYR A 200 12.81 -7.61 13.34
CA TYR A 200 11.69 -8.12 12.53
C TYR A 200 12.17 -8.63 11.16
N ILE A 201 12.93 -7.83 10.42
CA ILE A 201 13.46 -8.21 9.09
C ILE A 201 14.28 -9.50 9.19
N GLY A 202 15.16 -9.61 10.20
CA GLY A 202 15.94 -10.82 10.43
C GLY A 202 15.07 -12.04 10.73
N ALA A 203 14.01 -11.88 11.52
CA ALA A 203 13.07 -12.96 11.83
C ALA A 203 12.24 -13.38 10.61
N ALA A 204 11.67 -12.43 9.88
CA ALA A 204 10.89 -12.66 8.66
C ALA A 204 11.74 -13.29 7.56
N ARG A 205 12.98 -12.78 7.34
CA ARG A 205 13.94 -13.36 6.40
C ARG A 205 14.20 -14.83 6.70
N LEU A 206 14.53 -15.15 7.96
CA LEU A 206 14.80 -16.53 8.37
C LEU A 206 13.57 -17.44 8.17
N TYR A 207 12.37 -16.94 8.50
CA TYR A 207 11.12 -17.64 8.33
C TYR A 207 10.87 -18.00 6.87
N TYR A 208 10.86 -17.01 5.98
CA TYR A 208 10.58 -17.22 4.56
C TYR A 208 11.70 -18.03 3.88
N GLU A 209 12.97 -17.72 4.16
CA GLU A 209 14.10 -18.48 3.61
C GLU A 209 13.99 -19.97 3.97
N THR A 210 13.72 -20.27 5.24
CA THR A 210 13.61 -21.66 5.69
C THR A 210 12.39 -22.36 5.08
N GLY A 211 11.25 -21.67 5.01
CA GLY A 211 10.02 -22.18 4.40
C GLY A 211 10.21 -22.50 2.92
N PHE A 212 10.66 -21.52 2.11
CA PHE A 212 10.85 -21.69 0.67
C PHE A 212 11.95 -22.69 0.33
N ARG A 213 13.05 -22.73 1.10
CA ARG A 213 14.09 -23.75 0.90
C ARG A 213 13.54 -25.17 1.10
N ARG A 214 12.75 -25.39 2.15
CA ARG A 214 12.11 -26.70 2.42
C ARG A 214 11.09 -27.04 1.34
N TYR A 215 10.23 -26.08 1.00
CA TYR A 215 9.17 -26.28 0.03
C TYR A 215 9.71 -26.55 -1.39
N SER A 216 10.67 -25.75 -1.85
CA SER A 216 11.36 -25.95 -3.14
C SER A 216 12.02 -27.33 -3.22
N ARG A 217 12.62 -27.80 -2.11
CA ARG A 217 13.18 -29.16 -2.02
C ARG A 217 12.11 -30.24 -2.14
N SER A 218 10.98 -30.11 -1.43
CA SER A 218 9.84 -31.05 -1.54
C SER A 218 9.29 -31.10 -2.96
N LEU A 219 9.08 -29.93 -3.59
CA LEU A 219 8.66 -29.84 -4.99
C LEU A 219 9.70 -30.46 -5.95
N GLY A 220 10.99 -30.31 -5.64
CA GLY A 220 12.09 -30.96 -6.37
C GLY A 220 12.01 -32.49 -6.34
N TYR A 221 11.58 -33.08 -5.22
CA TYR A 221 11.36 -34.53 -5.12
C TYR A 221 10.18 -35.00 -5.98
N VAL A 222 9.07 -34.26 -5.98
CA VAL A 222 7.91 -34.59 -6.83
C VAL A 222 8.29 -34.47 -8.31
N LYS A 223 9.01 -33.41 -8.67
CA LYS A 223 9.51 -33.18 -10.03
C LYS A 223 10.39 -34.32 -10.53
N ALA A 224 11.30 -34.82 -9.68
CA ALA A 224 12.20 -35.93 -10.07
C ALA A 224 11.45 -37.23 -10.41
N ARG A 225 10.23 -37.42 -9.89
CA ARG A 225 9.40 -38.63 -10.12
C ARG A 225 8.57 -38.57 -11.40
N ALA A 226 8.27 -37.37 -11.88
CA ALA A 226 7.38 -37.10 -13.00
C ALA A 226 8.10 -36.43 -14.18
N PHE A 227 9.40 -36.69 -14.33
CA PHE A 227 10.22 -36.07 -15.37
C PHE A 227 9.69 -36.35 -16.79
N GLU A 228 9.20 -35.30 -17.44
CA GLU A 228 8.78 -35.32 -18.85
C GLU A 228 9.93 -34.83 -19.72
N LYS A 229 10.58 -35.74 -20.43
CA LYS A 229 11.61 -35.39 -21.41
C LYS A 229 10.98 -34.65 -22.58
N PHE A 230 11.62 -33.58 -23.06
CA PHE A 230 11.26 -32.96 -24.33
C PHE A 230 11.50 -33.92 -25.49
N GLU A 231 10.43 -34.19 -26.23
CA GLU A 231 10.42 -35.02 -27.42
C GLU A 231 9.90 -34.18 -28.60
N ASN A 232 10.67 -34.14 -29.67
CA ASN A 232 10.25 -33.44 -30.89
C ASN A 232 8.99 -34.11 -31.48
N ILE A 233 8.20 -33.32 -32.22
CA ILE A 233 6.93 -33.74 -32.83
C ILE A 233 7.05 -35.02 -33.67
N VAL A 234 8.23 -35.29 -34.25
CA VAL A 234 8.52 -36.43 -35.14
C VAL A 234 8.73 -37.77 -34.40
N VAL A 235 9.06 -37.77 -33.11
CA VAL A 235 9.41 -39.02 -32.39
C VAL A 235 8.17 -39.87 -32.14
N SER A 236 7.96 -40.98 -32.86
CA SER A 236 6.85 -41.91 -32.58
C SER A 236 7.05 -42.60 -31.23
N ASN A 237 6.07 -42.48 -30.35
CA ASN A 237 6.08 -43.14 -29.04
C ASN A 237 4.83 -44.02 -28.94
N ASN A 238 4.99 -45.33 -29.15
CA ASN A 238 3.89 -46.30 -29.29
C ASN A 238 3.07 -46.51 -28.00
N GLN A 239 3.42 -45.86 -26.88
CA GLN A 239 2.83 -46.09 -25.56
C GLN A 239 2.08 -44.87 -24.97
N ARG A 240 2.20 -43.67 -25.55
CA ARG A 240 1.50 -42.48 -25.05
C ARG A 240 0.42 -42.04 -26.03
N ASP A 241 -0.83 -42.25 -25.65
CA ASP A 241 -1.94 -41.53 -26.28
C ASP A 241 -1.71 -40.03 -26.07
N PHE A 242 -1.18 -39.35 -27.09
CA PHE A 242 -1.11 -37.88 -27.14
C PHE A 242 -2.55 -37.36 -27.19
N LYS A 243 -3.15 -37.18 -26.02
CA LYS A 243 -4.47 -36.59 -25.79
C LYS A 243 -4.30 -35.24 -25.12
N LEU A 244 -5.15 -34.29 -25.49
CA LEU A 244 -5.24 -33.01 -24.82
C LEU A 244 -5.88 -33.22 -23.45
N ASP A 245 -5.11 -33.04 -22.37
CA ASP A 245 -5.63 -33.14 -21.02
C ASP A 245 -6.07 -31.74 -20.53
N SER A 246 -7.38 -31.52 -20.48
CA SER A 246 -7.96 -30.25 -20.05
C SER A 246 -7.61 -29.93 -18.58
N SER A 247 -7.37 -30.94 -17.74
CA SER A 247 -7.02 -30.73 -16.32
C SER A 247 -5.63 -30.11 -16.19
N ARG A 248 -4.68 -30.55 -17.01
CA ARG A 248 -3.31 -30.00 -17.05
C ARG A 248 -3.27 -28.58 -17.58
N LEU A 249 -4.09 -28.26 -18.58
CA LEU A 249 -4.18 -26.90 -19.11
C LEU A 249 -4.79 -25.92 -18.11
N ALA A 250 -5.64 -26.39 -17.18
CA ALA A 250 -6.24 -25.54 -16.15
C ALA A 250 -5.20 -24.93 -15.19
N HIS A 251 -3.97 -25.46 -15.13
CA HIS A 251 -2.88 -24.84 -14.36
C HIS A 251 -2.42 -23.47 -14.90
N CYS A 252 -2.89 -23.05 -16.09
CA CYS A 252 -2.53 -21.77 -16.71
C CYS A 252 -3.10 -20.54 -15.99
N SER A 253 -4.14 -20.69 -15.16
CA SER A 253 -4.82 -19.55 -14.53
C SER A 253 -4.88 -19.68 -13.02
N ILE A 254 -4.83 -18.57 -12.29
CA ILE A 254 -4.83 -18.54 -10.81
C ILE A 254 -6.03 -19.29 -10.23
N ASP A 255 -7.20 -19.27 -10.87
CA ASP A 255 -8.41 -19.99 -10.44
C ASP A 255 -8.41 -21.50 -10.76
N GLY A 256 -7.31 -22.01 -11.29
CA GLY A 256 -7.10 -23.41 -11.61
C GLY A 256 -6.89 -24.32 -10.38
N PRO A 257 -6.38 -25.56 -10.59
CA PRO A 257 -6.23 -26.55 -9.54
C PRO A 257 -5.38 -26.08 -8.35
N ALA A 258 -5.62 -26.69 -7.18
CA ALA A 258 -4.95 -26.34 -5.93
C ALA A 258 -3.43 -26.58 -5.95
N VAL A 259 -2.73 -25.91 -5.04
CA VAL A 259 -1.29 -26.01 -4.84
C VAL A 259 -0.91 -27.37 -4.26
N THR A 260 0.18 -27.97 -4.75
CA THR A 260 0.79 -29.17 -4.18
C THR A 260 1.36 -28.89 -2.80
N LEU A 261 0.85 -29.58 -1.78
CA LEU A 261 1.29 -29.38 -0.40
C LEU A 261 2.61 -30.10 -0.12
N ALA A 262 3.45 -29.53 0.75
CA ALA A 262 4.80 -30.04 1.00
C ALA A 262 4.84 -31.50 1.48
N TYR A 263 3.87 -31.93 2.31
CA TYR A 263 3.80 -33.30 2.83
C TYR A 263 3.42 -34.32 1.74
N MET A 264 2.80 -33.91 0.64
CA MET A 264 2.49 -34.81 -0.47
C MET A 264 3.77 -35.34 -1.13
N ALA A 265 4.87 -34.62 -0.99
CA ALA A 265 6.18 -35.10 -1.42
C ALA A 265 6.68 -36.31 -0.62
N ASP A 266 6.17 -36.56 0.60
CA ASP A 266 6.60 -37.70 1.41
C ASP A 266 6.04 -39.03 0.88
N ASP A 267 4.87 -38.98 0.23
CA ASP A 267 4.32 -40.13 -0.48
C ASP A 267 5.12 -40.37 -1.77
N LYS A 268 5.84 -41.49 -1.83
CA LYS A 268 6.67 -41.87 -2.99
C LYS A 268 5.84 -42.17 -4.25
N THR A 269 4.56 -42.49 -4.09
CA THR A 269 3.66 -42.78 -5.21
C THR A 269 3.10 -41.52 -5.86
N TYR A 270 3.12 -40.41 -5.13
CA TYR A 270 2.62 -39.12 -5.59
C TYR A 270 3.51 -38.55 -6.71
N LYS A 271 2.84 -38.23 -7.83
CA LYS A 271 3.42 -37.66 -9.05
C LYS A 271 2.52 -36.55 -9.53
N GLU A 272 3.12 -35.44 -9.96
CA GLU A 272 2.42 -34.29 -10.52
C GLU A 272 3.13 -33.80 -11.77
N SER A 273 2.39 -33.09 -12.62
CA SER A 273 2.96 -32.50 -13.83
C SER A 273 3.89 -31.33 -13.51
N VAL A 274 4.80 -31.02 -14.43
CA VAL A 274 5.80 -29.96 -14.23
C VAL A 274 5.13 -28.59 -14.05
N GLU A 275 4.07 -28.31 -14.82
CA GLU A 275 3.31 -27.07 -14.71
C GLU A 275 2.55 -26.95 -13.38
N ALA A 276 2.07 -28.06 -12.78
CA ALA A 276 1.45 -28.05 -11.46
C ALA A 276 2.46 -27.70 -10.37
N ILE A 277 3.68 -28.22 -10.47
CA ILE A 277 4.77 -27.93 -9.53
C ILE A 277 5.22 -26.47 -9.65
N PHE A 278 5.39 -25.98 -10.88
CA PHE A 278 5.73 -24.56 -11.13
C PHE A 278 4.65 -23.64 -10.58
N ARG A 279 3.37 -23.96 -10.85
CA ARG A 279 2.23 -23.25 -10.30
C ARG A 279 2.24 -23.18 -8.79
N SER A 280 2.50 -24.32 -8.17
CA SER A 280 2.54 -24.45 -6.72
C SER A 280 3.62 -23.57 -6.09
N LEU A 281 4.77 -23.42 -6.73
CA LEU A 281 5.79 -22.47 -6.29
C LEU A 281 5.34 -21.02 -6.44
N PHE A 282 4.79 -20.67 -7.61
CA PHE A 282 4.45 -19.28 -7.95
C PHE A 282 3.29 -18.72 -7.13
N LEU A 283 2.25 -19.52 -6.88
CA LEU A 283 1.13 -19.07 -6.05
C LEU A 283 1.55 -18.85 -4.60
N VAL A 284 2.34 -19.78 -4.02
CA VAL A 284 2.89 -19.63 -2.67
C VAL A 284 3.81 -18.41 -2.60
N PHE A 285 4.64 -18.18 -3.62
CA PHE A 285 5.46 -16.97 -3.72
C PHE A 285 4.60 -15.70 -3.78
N MET A 286 3.60 -15.65 -4.65
CA MET A 286 2.70 -14.51 -4.82
C MET A 286 2.00 -14.14 -3.52
N ASP A 287 1.35 -15.10 -2.85
CA ASP A 287 0.58 -14.82 -1.64
C ASP A 287 1.47 -14.32 -0.49
N ASN A 288 2.62 -14.96 -0.28
CA ASN A 288 3.55 -14.57 0.79
C ASN A 288 4.25 -13.24 0.49
N SER A 289 4.70 -13.03 -0.74
CA SER A 289 5.37 -11.77 -1.14
C SER A 289 4.45 -10.56 -1.03
N THR A 290 3.20 -10.70 -1.48
CA THR A 290 2.22 -9.60 -1.47
C THR A 290 1.69 -9.32 -0.06
N ALA A 291 1.47 -10.36 0.75
CA ALA A 291 1.09 -10.19 2.16
C ALA A 291 2.19 -9.49 2.97
N GLU A 292 3.46 -9.92 2.83
CA GLU A 292 4.58 -9.26 3.52
C GLU A 292 4.73 -7.81 3.08
N TYR A 293 4.67 -7.54 1.77
CA TYR A 293 4.80 -6.18 1.25
C TYR A 293 3.72 -5.26 1.83
N THR A 294 2.47 -5.75 1.86
CA THR A 294 1.34 -5.02 2.45
C THR A 294 1.60 -4.75 3.93
N PHE A 295 2.05 -5.75 4.70
CA PHE A 295 2.37 -5.58 6.11
C PHE A 295 3.48 -4.54 6.32
N LEU A 296 4.59 -4.63 5.57
CA LEU A 296 5.71 -3.68 5.69
C LEU A 296 5.25 -2.24 5.44
N SER A 297 4.46 -2.04 4.37
CA SER A 297 3.91 -0.73 4.02
C SER A 297 2.88 -0.19 5.00
N ALA A 298 2.24 -1.06 5.79
CA ALA A 298 1.25 -0.65 6.79
C ALA A 298 1.89 -0.41 8.17
N PHE A 299 2.82 -1.28 8.59
CA PHE A 299 3.40 -1.24 9.93
C PHE A 299 4.57 -0.26 10.04
N PHE A 300 5.44 -0.19 9.02
CA PHE A 300 6.63 0.66 9.03
C PHE A 300 6.42 2.02 8.39
N ASN A 301 5.24 2.30 7.84
CA ASN A 301 4.89 3.62 7.34
C ASN A 301 4.55 4.56 8.52
N VAL A 302 5.53 5.36 8.93
CA VAL A 302 5.37 6.30 10.04
C VAL A 302 5.09 7.69 9.48
N SER A 303 3.81 8.08 9.46
CA SER A 303 3.42 9.45 9.14
C SER A 303 4.04 10.44 10.16
N PRO A 304 4.48 11.64 9.76
CA PRO A 304 4.85 12.68 10.71
C PRO A 304 3.62 13.07 11.56
N LEU A 305 3.84 13.41 12.83
CA LEU A 305 2.77 13.97 13.67
C LEU A 305 2.29 15.29 13.07
N VAL A 306 0.97 15.47 13.02
CA VAL A 306 0.32 16.74 12.69
C VAL A 306 0.79 17.80 13.70
N GLY A 307 1.82 18.55 13.30
CA GLY A 307 2.55 19.49 14.14
C GLY A 307 3.73 20.15 13.41
N ASP A 308 4.23 19.50 12.35
CA ASP A 308 5.27 20.07 11.48
C ASP A 308 4.74 20.79 10.22
N ALA A 309 3.41 20.86 10.07
CA ALA A 309 2.83 21.85 9.18
C ALA A 309 3.00 23.23 9.83
N LYS A 310 4.12 23.90 9.52
CA LYS A 310 4.19 25.36 9.55
C LYS A 310 3.00 25.87 8.73
N GLN A 311 1.85 26.08 9.36
CA GLN A 311 0.82 26.92 8.80
C GLN A 311 1.50 28.26 8.52
N PRO A 312 1.55 28.74 7.26
CA PRO A 312 1.94 30.11 7.02
C PRO A 312 0.90 30.96 7.76
N LEU A 313 1.36 31.62 8.82
CA LEU A 313 0.61 32.65 9.51
C LEU A 313 0.21 33.70 8.47
N LEU A 314 -1.05 33.64 8.02
CA LEU A 314 -1.67 34.75 7.33
C LEU A 314 -1.85 35.86 8.36
N SER A 315 -0.91 36.79 8.37
CA SER A 315 -1.00 38.04 9.12
C SER A 315 -2.23 38.83 8.66
N PRO A 316 -3.11 39.27 9.57
CA PRO A 316 -4.13 40.26 9.24
C PRO A 316 -3.53 41.67 9.45
N THR A 317 -3.25 42.35 8.35
CA THR A 317 -3.05 43.81 8.31
C THR A 317 -3.89 44.29 7.13
N GLY A 318 -4.94 45.11 7.26
CA GLY A 318 -5.08 46.24 8.15
C GLY A 318 -4.93 47.51 7.33
N PHE A 319 -6.08 48.15 7.07
CA PHE A 319 -6.29 49.54 6.67
C PHE A 319 -6.14 49.97 5.19
N ARG A 320 -7.25 50.59 4.77
CA ARG A 320 -7.51 51.39 3.57
C ARG A 320 -6.54 52.57 3.44
N SER A 321 -6.22 52.95 2.20
CA SER A 321 -6.62 54.25 1.63
C SER A 321 -6.56 54.25 0.09
N PRO A 322 -7.38 55.07 -0.57
CA PRO A 322 -7.53 55.10 -2.03
C PRO A 322 -6.72 56.25 -2.66
N ASP A 323 -6.10 56.03 -3.82
CA ASP A 323 -6.09 57.04 -4.89
C ASP A 323 -5.41 56.55 -6.17
N ALA A 324 -5.71 57.28 -7.25
CA ALA A 324 -5.09 57.27 -8.58
C ALA A 324 -5.69 56.31 -9.63
N SER A 325 -6.75 56.84 -10.25
CA SER A 325 -7.16 56.72 -11.65
C SER A 325 -6.06 56.40 -12.68
N GLU A 326 -6.38 55.53 -13.66
CA GLU A 326 -6.46 55.92 -15.08
C GLU A 326 -7.02 54.81 -16.01
N MET A 327 -7.97 55.24 -16.86
CA MET A 327 -8.33 54.82 -18.23
C MET A 327 -8.51 53.31 -18.58
N ARG A 328 -9.76 52.87 -18.83
CA ARG A 328 -10.43 52.75 -20.17
C ARG A 328 -9.62 51.88 -21.15
N SER A 329 -10.11 50.75 -21.66
CA SER A 329 -11.29 50.67 -22.53
C SER A 329 -11.67 49.22 -22.94
N SER A 330 -12.98 49.02 -23.11
CA SER A 330 -13.73 48.14 -24.04
C SER A 330 -13.03 47.06 -24.89
N SER A 331 -13.58 45.84 -24.91
CA SER A 331 -14.51 45.38 -25.97
C SER A 331 -14.73 43.86 -25.96
N ALA A 332 -15.96 43.48 -26.25
CA ALA A 332 -16.45 42.12 -26.41
C ALA A 332 -15.93 41.43 -27.69
N SER A 333 -15.74 40.11 -27.66
CA SER A 333 -16.47 39.17 -28.53
C SER A 333 -16.14 37.71 -28.23
N GLU A 334 -17.15 36.86 -28.40
CA GLU A 334 -17.11 35.40 -28.43
C GLU A 334 -16.20 34.85 -29.54
N VAL A 335 -15.68 33.63 -29.36
CA VAL A 335 -15.84 32.45 -30.26
C VAL A 335 -14.90 31.34 -29.81
N GLY A 336 -15.43 30.12 -29.80
CA GLY A 336 -14.82 28.92 -29.25
C GLY A 336 -13.54 28.43 -29.94
N GLY A 337 -12.65 27.90 -29.11
CA GLY A 337 -11.49 27.09 -29.50
C GLY A 337 -11.18 26.11 -28.38
N ARG A 338 -11.54 24.85 -28.58
CA ARG A 338 -11.26 23.74 -27.66
C ARG A 338 -9.76 23.44 -27.75
N VAL A 339 -8.97 24.04 -26.85
CA VAL A 339 -7.54 23.72 -26.70
C VAL A 339 -7.39 22.78 -25.50
N VAL A 340 -6.79 21.63 -25.77
CA VAL A 340 -6.40 20.61 -24.79
C VAL A 340 -5.50 21.27 -23.75
N SER A 341 -6.01 21.40 -22.52
CA SER A 341 -5.21 21.81 -21.37
C SER A 341 -4.23 20.68 -21.04
N GLY A 342 -2.97 20.86 -21.45
CA GLY A 342 -1.85 20.14 -20.84
C GLY A 342 -1.76 20.58 -19.38
N GLY A 343 -2.17 19.71 -18.47
CA GLY A 343 -2.11 19.95 -17.04
C GLY A 343 -0.68 20.23 -16.60
N SER A 344 -0.39 21.49 -16.30
CA SER A 344 0.82 21.87 -15.57
C SER A 344 0.66 21.33 -14.15
N ALA A 345 1.27 20.18 -13.86
CA ALA A 345 1.33 19.64 -12.51
C ALA A 345 1.92 20.71 -11.60
N THR A 346 1.21 21.04 -10.52
CA THR A 346 1.69 22.07 -9.60
C THR A 346 2.96 21.57 -8.90
N PHE A 347 3.81 22.49 -8.43
CA PHE A 347 5.02 22.13 -7.67
C PHE A 347 4.69 21.24 -6.45
N SER A 348 3.49 21.41 -5.87
CA SER A 348 2.97 20.58 -4.78
C SER A 348 2.69 19.14 -5.22
N ASP A 349 2.15 18.93 -6.42
CA ASP A 349 1.88 17.59 -6.96
C ASP A 349 3.18 16.83 -7.24
N LEU A 350 4.18 17.53 -7.77
CA LEU A 350 5.51 16.97 -8.01
C LEU A 350 6.25 16.62 -6.70
N ALA A 351 6.09 17.43 -5.66
CA ALA A 351 6.66 17.16 -4.34
C ALA A 351 5.98 15.96 -3.66
N ALA A 352 4.65 15.86 -3.73
CA ALA A 352 3.88 14.72 -3.22
C ALA A 352 4.24 13.42 -3.95
N LEU A 353 4.40 13.48 -5.28
CA LEU A 353 4.84 12.34 -6.09
C LEU A 353 6.27 11.89 -5.75
N ARG A 354 7.17 12.83 -5.40
CA ARG A 354 8.53 12.50 -4.96
C ARG A 354 8.54 11.82 -3.59
N SER A 355 7.79 12.36 -2.61
CA SER A 355 7.64 11.76 -1.28
C SER A 355 7.12 10.32 -1.38
N SER A 356 6.06 10.12 -2.19
CA SER A 356 5.48 8.79 -2.40
C SER A 356 6.48 7.80 -3.03
N LYS A 357 7.34 8.26 -3.94
CA LYS A 357 8.40 7.41 -4.53
C LYS A 357 9.53 7.08 -3.56
N GLU A 358 9.91 8.00 -2.68
CA GLU A 358 10.93 7.76 -1.66
C GLU A 358 10.43 6.79 -0.58
N GLU A 359 9.18 6.95 -0.12
CA GLU A 359 8.51 6.01 0.81
C GLU A 359 8.41 4.61 0.19
N GLN A 360 8.00 4.54 -1.09
CA GLN A 360 7.95 3.31 -1.85
C GLN A 360 9.32 2.64 -1.96
N ALA A 361 10.38 3.40 -2.26
CA ALA A 361 11.74 2.87 -2.34
C ALA A 361 12.24 2.34 -0.98
N GLY A 362 11.83 2.96 0.12
CA GLY A 362 12.08 2.47 1.47
C GLY A 362 11.45 1.09 1.70
N HIS A 363 10.15 0.93 1.44
CA HIS A 363 9.46 -0.35 1.58
C HIS A 363 10.03 -1.42 0.66
N ASP A 364 10.38 -1.08 -0.58
CA ASP A 364 11.02 -2.00 -1.53
C ASP A 364 12.36 -2.51 -1.00
N ALA A 365 13.16 -1.65 -0.36
CA ALA A 365 14.44 -2.05 0.23
C ALA A 365 14.27 -2.99 1.43
N LEU A 366 13.28 -2.74 2.31
CA LEU A 366 12.98 -3.63 3.43
C LEU A 366 12.49 -5.00 2.94
N TRP A 367 11.62 -5.00 1.93
CA TRP A 367 11.09 -6.22 1.34
C TRP A 367 12.21 -7.06 0.71
N LYS A 368 13.13 -6.43 -0.05
CA LYS A 368 14.29 -7.12 -0.64
C LYS A 368 15.18 -7.75 0.41
N GLN A 369 15.46 -7.06 1.52
CA GLN A 369 16.24 -7.64 2.62
C GLN A 369 15.64 -8.94 3.19
N ILE A 370 14.31 -9.10 3.13
CA ILE A 370 13.58 -10.30 3.54
C ILE A 370 13.57 -11.35 2.43
N PHE A 371 13.24 -10.95 1.20
CA PHE A 371 12.93 -11.88 0.11
C PHE A 371 14.11 -12.24 -0.80
N ASP A 372 15.21 -11.51 -0.82
CA ASP A 372 16.34 -11.81 -1.73
C ASP A 372 16.80 -13.29 -1.69
N PRO A 373 16.93 -13.95 -0.51
CA PRO A 373 17.23 -15.39 -0.47
C PRO A 373 16.14 -16.24 -1.14
N VAL A 374 14.87 -15.90 -0.92
CA VAL A 374 13.71 -16.59 -1.50
C VAL A 374 13.71 -16.45 -3.02
N LEU A 375 14.02 -15.26 -3.53
CA LEU A 375 14.13 -15.00 -4.96
C LEU A 375 15.18 -15.91 -5.61
N GLU A 376 16.32 -16.08 -4.96
CA GLU A 376 17.39 -16.94 -5.46
C GLU A 376 16.99 -18.43 -5.46
N TYR A 377 16.31 -18.91 -4.42
CA TYR A 377 15.77 -20.28 -4.41
C TYR A 377 14.72 -20.50 -5.50
N CYS A 378 13.80 -19.53 -5.69
CA CYS A 378 12.79 -19.61 -6.73
C CYS A 378 13.42 -19.59 -8.12
N LYS A 379 14.36 -18.68 -8.36
CA LYS A 379 15.10 -18.57 -9.62
C LYS A 379 15.88 -19.85 -9.95
N THR A 380 16.63 -20.38 -8.99
CA THR A 380 17.39 -21.64 -9.16
C THR A 380 16.46 -22.82 -9.47
N PHE A 381 15.32 -22.88 -8.77
CA PHE A 381 14.34 -23.93 -9.00
C PHE A 381 13.69 -23.84 -10.39
N VAL A 382 13.27 -22.64 -10.81
CA VAL A 382 12.73 -22.39 -12.16
C VAL A 382 13.78 -22.72 -13.22
N HIS A 383 15.02 -22.28 -13.05
CA HIS A 383 16.10 -22.62 -13.98
C HIS A 383 16.24 -24.13 -14.15
N SER A 384 16.18 -24.89 -13.05
CA SER A 384 16.22 -26.35 -13.13
C SER A 384 15.03 -26.94 -13.91
N MET A 385 13.89 -26.25 -13.99
CA MET A 385 12.70 -26.67 -14.76
C MET A 385 12.80 -26.33 -16.24
N LEU A 386 13.58 -25.31 -16.59
CA LEU A 386 13.83 -24.88 -17.97
C LEU A 386 15.00 -25.65 -18.60
N GLU A 387 15.88 -26.23 -17.79
CA GLU A 387 17.01 -27.04 -18.23
C GLU A 387 16.94 -28.48 -17.68
N PRO A 388 16.79 -29.52 -18.53
CA PRO A 388 16.67 -29.47 -19.99
C PRO A 388 15.35 -28.86 -20.46
N ILE A 389 15.30 -28.43 -21.73
CA ILE A 389 14.12 -27.80 -22.35
C ILE A 389 12.87 -28.65 -22.03
N PRO A 390 11.80 -28.06 -21.45
CA PRO A 390 10.56 -28.78 -21.16
C PRO A 390 9.66 -28.92 -22.41
N PRO A 391 8.67 -29.83 -22.40
CA PRO A 391 7.66 -29.90 -23.45
C PRO A 391 6.94 -28.57 -23.66
N VAL A 392 6.62 -28.25 -24.92
CA VAL A 392 6.18 -26.90 -25.31
C VAL A 392 4.84 -26.50 -24.69
N ILE A 393 3.91 -27.45 -24.54
CA ILE A 393 2.59 -27.17 -23.95
C ILE A 393 2.72 -26.79 -22.47
N PRO A 394 3.34 -27.62 -21.58
CA PRO A 394 3.67 -27.22 -20.21
C PRO A 394 4.40 -25.87 -20.12
N LEU A 395 5.37 -25.62 -21.00
CA LEU A 395 6.10 -24.35 -21.02
C LEU A 395 5.18 -23.15 -21.26
N LEU A 396 4.29 -23.25 -22.25
CA LEU A 396 3.31 -22.20 -22.52
C LEU A 396 2.33 -22.04 -21.35
N THR A 397 1.89 -23.14 -20.73
CA THR A 397 1.04 -23.10 -19.52
C THR A 397 1.72 -22.34 -18.38
N MET A 398 3.01 -22.58 -18.14
CA MET A 398 3.80 -21.87 -17.12
C MET A 398 3.96 -20.38 -17.44
N ILE A 399 4.16 -20.02 -18.71
CA ILE A 399 4.22 -18.63 -19.17
C ILE A 399 2.88 -17.92 -18.89
N ARG A 400 1.75 -18.51 -19.27
CA ARG A 400 0.41 -17.94 -19.04
C ARG A 400 0.11 -17.73 -17.57
N LEU A 401 0.43 -18.73 -16.76
CA LEU A 401 0.28 -18.59 -15.32
C LEU A 401 1.11 -17.42 -14.79
N SER A 402 2.33 -17.26 -15.29
CA SER A 402 3.20 -16.18 -14.84
C SER A 402 2.64 -14.80 -15.21
N GLU A 403 2.02 -14.65 -16.38
CA GLU A 403 1.33 -13.42 -16.80
C GLU A 403 0.10 -13.11 -15.92
N ASP A 404 -0.71 -14.12 -15.62
CA ASP A 404 -1.84 -13.98 -14.69
C ASP A 404 -1.34 -13.58 -13.29
N VAL A 405 -0.28 -14.23 -12.80
CA VAL A 405 0.35 -13.94 -11.50
C VAL A 405 0.95 -12.52 -11.46
N VAL A 406 1.61 -12.05 -12.53
CA VAL A 406 2.08 -10.65 -12.61
C VAL A 406 0.92 -9.68 -12.49
N THR A 407 -0.16 -9.93 -13.24
CA THR A 407 -1.35 -9.08 -13.22
C THR A 407 -1.97 -9.02 -11.82
N GLU A 408 -1.98 -10.14 -11.11
CA GLU A 408 -2.48 -10.21 -9.73
C GLU A 408 -1.55 -9.50 -8.72
N VAL A 409 -0.23 -9.66 -8.86
CA VAL A 409 0.76 -8.96 -8.03
C VAL A 409 0.71 -7.44 -8.23
N GLN A 410 0.46 -6.98 -9.46
CA GLN A 410 0.22 -5.57 -9.77
C GLN A 410 -1.01 -5.03 -9.05
N LYS A 411 -2.14 -5.76 -9.06
CA LYS A 411 -3.34 -5.37 -8.31
C LYS A 411 -3.08 -5.27 -6.81
N ARG A 412 -2.26 -6.18 -6.27
CA ARG A 412 -1.85 -6.22 -4.87
C ARG A 412 -0.72 -5.23 -4.53
N ARG A 413 -0.28 -4.42 -5.50
CA ARG A 413 0.71 -3.34 -5.35
C ARG A 413 2.03 -3.78 -4.72
N CYS A 414 2.64 -4.85 -5.23
CA CYS A 414 3.99 -5.29 -4.83
C CYS A 414 4.99 -5.17 -6.02
N PRO A 415 5.56 -3.97 -6.26
CA PRO A 415 6.50 -3.75 -7.37
C PRO A 415 7.76 -4.65 -7.38
N PRO A 416 8.42 -4.96 -6.24
CA PRO A 416 9.61 -5.81 -6.31
C PRO A 416 9.28 -7.26 -6.65
N GLY A 417 8.11 -7.77 -6.23
CA GLY A 417 7.59 -9.07 -6.65
C GLY A 417 7.25 -9.11 -8.14
N GLU A 418 6.61 -8.06 -8.65
CA GLU A 418 6.31 -7.90 -10.08
C GLU A 418 7.57 -7.97 -10.94
N GLN A 419 8.60 -7.17 -10.60
CA GLN A 419 9.87 -7.15 -11.32
C GLN A 419 10.54 -8.53 -11.38
N PHE A 420 10.50 -9.27 -10.27
CA PHE A 420 11.04 -10.62 -10.21
C PHE A 420 10.32 -11.58 -11.16
N ILE A 421 8.98 -11.63 -11.09
CA ILE A 421 8.18 -12.56 -11.91
C ILE A 421 8.31 -12.19 -13.38
N PHE A 422 8.28 -10.90 -13.73
CA PHE A 422 8.52 -10.43 -15.09
C PHE A 422 9.91 -10.85 -15.62
N GLY A 423 10.93 -10.79 -14.76
CA GLY A 423 12.27 -11.30 -15.07
C GLY A 423 12.29 -12.80 -15.39
N ILE A 424 11.43 -13.61 -14.74
CA ILE A 424 11.27 -15.03 -15.06
C ILE A 424 10.54 -15.22 -16.40
N ILE A 425 9.49 -14.44 -16.69
CA ILE A 425 8.78 -14.48 -17.97
C ILE A 425 9.73 -14.22 -19.15
N ILE A 426 10.59 -13.20 -19.04
CA ILE A 426 11.60 -12.87 -20.07
C ILE A 426 12.54 -14.04 -20.33
N GLN A 427 12.86 -14.86 -19.33
CA GLN A 427 13.73 -16.03 -19.48
C GLN A 427 13.02 -17.22 -20.15
N MET A 428 11.71 -17.38 -19.95
CA MET A 428 10.96 -18.50 -20.52
C MET A 428 10.68 -18.36 -22.02
N TRP A 429 10.48 -17.13 -22.52
CA TRP A 429 10.17 -16.89 -23.94
C TRP A 429 11.26 -17.35 -24.92
N PRO A 430 12.57 -17.08 -24.70
CA PRO A 430 13.64 -17.64 -25.50
C PRO A 430 13.65 -19.16 -25.52
N VAL A 431 13.44 -19.81 -24.37
CA VAL A 431 13.36 -21.28 -24.25
C VAL A 431 12.18 -21.81 -25.06
N PHE A 432 11.03 -21.14 -25.02
CA PHE A 432 9.86 -21.50 -25.83
C PHE A 432 10.14 -21.36 -27.33
N ARG A 433 10.78 -20.27 -27.74
CA ARG A 433 11.16 -20.05 -29.14
C ARG A 433 12.11 -21.14 -29.65
N GLU A 434 13.10 -21.51 -28.84
CA GLU A 434 14.04 -22.58 -29.18
C GLU A 434 13.32 -23.93 -29.29
N ALA A 435 12.45 -24.26 -28.33
CA ALA A 435 11.66 -25.48 -28.35
C ALA A 435 10.75 -25.59 -29.59
N MET A 436 10.14 -24.47 -30.01
CA MET A 436 9.35 -24.42 -31.25
C MET A 436 10.22 -24.54 -32.50
N SER A 437 11.39 -23.89 -32.51
CA SER A 437 12.37 -23.99 -33.61
C SER A 437 12.82 -25.43 -33.83
N GLN A 438 13.14 -26.16 -32.75
CA GLN A 438 13.53 -27.57 -32.83
C GLN A 438 12.40 -28.47 -33.36
N ASN A 439 11.15 -28.19 -33.01
CA ASN A 439 9.99 -28.92 -33.56
C ASN A 439 9.79 -28.65 -35.06
N ILE A 440 9.90 -27.38 -35.48
CA ILE A 440 9.79 -26.99 -36.89
C ILE A 440 10.92 -27.62 -37.72
N GLU A 441 12.16 -27.55 -37.24
CA GLU A 441 13.33 -28.10 -37.92
C GLU A 441 13.29 -29.62 -37.98
N ALA A 442 12.85 -30.30 -36.92
CA ALA A 442 12.66 -31.74 -36.93
C ALA A 442 11.63 -32.17 -37.98
N LEU A 443 10.51 -31.45 -38.08
CA LEU A 443 9.47 -31.73 -39.07
C LEU A 443 9.96 -31.46 -40.50
N LYS A 444 10.72 -30.38 -40.70
CA LYS A 444 11.36 -30.04 -41.98
C LYS A 444 12.35 -31.12 -42.43
N LYS A 445 13.23 -31.58 -41.53
CA LYS A 445 14.19 -32.67 -41.82
C LYS A 445 13.50 -33.98 -42.17
N LEU A 446 12.38 -34.30 -41.50
CA LEU A 446 11.58 -35.46 -41.84
C LEU A 446 10.96 -35.34 -43.24
N ALA A 447 10.47 -34.14 -43.58
CA ALA A 447 9.87 -33.83 -44.86
C ALA A 447 10.91 -34.00 -45.99
N GLU A 448 12.08 -33.38 -45.84
CA GLU A 448 13.20 -33.44 -46.80
C GLU A 448 13.90 -34.81 -46.84
N GLY A 449 13.63 -35.72 -45.89
CA GLY A 449 14.27 -37.03 -45.79
C GLY A 449 15.71 -36.99 -45.28
N THR A 450 16.14 -35.84 -44.71
CA THR A 450 17.51 -35.55 -44.27
C THR A 450 17.77 -35.90 -42.80
N SER A 451 16.87 -36.64 -42.15
CA SER A 451 16.96 -37.00 -40.71
C SER A 451 18.06 -38.01 -40.34
N GLY A 452 18.95 -38.38 -41.27
CA GLY A 452 20.13 -39.20 -41.03
C GLY A 452 21.41 -38.36 -41.08
N GLY A 453 22.36 -38.59 -40.15
CA GLY A 453 23.71 -38.01 -40.25
C GLY A 453 24.40 -38.37 -41.56
N TYR A 454 25.56 -37.77 -41.86
CA TYR A 454 26.30 -37.88 -43.14
C TYR A 454 26.51 -39.31 -43.71
N PHE A 455 26.27 -40.37 -42.93
CA PHE A 455 26.38 -41.79 -43.32
C PHE A 455 25.07 -42.61 -43.19
N ALA A 456 23.93 -42.00 -42.85
CA ALA A 456 22.68 -42.72 -42.62
C ALA A 456 21.72 -42.62 -43.82
N ARG A 457 21.06 -43.74 -44.16
CA ARG A 457 19.99 -43.79 -45.18
C ARG A 457 18.87 -42.81 -44.83
N ALA A 458 18.33 -42.13 -45.84
CA ALA A 458 17.16 -41.26 -45.71
C ALA A 458 16.02 -41.98 -44.97
N THR A 459 15.43 -41.32 -43.97
CA THR A 459 14.36 -41.94 -43.18
C THR A 459 13.11 -42.12 -44.05
N VAL A 460 12.69 -43.36 -44.21
CA VAL A 460 11.46 -43.69 -44.93
C VAL A 460 10.28 -43.34 -44.03
N THR A 461 9.57 -42.26 -44.37
CA THR A 461 8.28 -41.91 -43.77
C THR A 461 7.26 -43.03 -44.00
N THR A 462 6.65 -43.52 -42.92
CA THR A 462 5.58 -44.53 -42.93
C THR A 462 4.22 -43.88 -42.66
N ASP A 463 3.13 -44.50 -43.09
CA ASP A 463 1.76 -44.02 -42.84
C ASP A 463 1.48 -43.77 -41.35
N ALA A 464 1.98 -44.66 -40.48
CA ALA A 464 1.85 -44.54 -39.02
C ALA A 464 2.56 -43.29 -38.48
N MET A 465 3.79 -43.01 -38.94
CA MET A 465 4.54 -41.82 -38.52
C MET A 465 3.84 -40.53 -38.95
N VAL A 466 3.31 -40.47 -40.18
CA VAL A 466 2.60 -39.29 -40.67
C VAL A 466 1.32 -39.06 -39.85
N SER A 467 0.56 -40.13 -39.58
CA SER A 467 -0.63 -40.06 -38.72
C SER A 467 -0.30 -39.59 -37.29
N ASP A 468 0.81 -40.06 -36.71
CA ASP A 468 1.27 -39.62 -35.39
C ASP A 468 1.62 -38.13 -35.34
N VAL A 469 2.37 -37.66 -36.34
CA VAL A 469 2.75 -36.24 -36.46
C VAL A 469 1.51 -35.37 -36.63
N CYS A 470 0.56 -35.78 -37.48
CA CYS A 470 -0.73 -35.09 -37.64
C CYS A 470 -1.48 -34.99 -36.29
N ARG A 471 -1.58 -36.09 -35.54
CA ARG A 471 -2.24 -36.11 -34.22
C ARG A 471 -1.56 -35.17 -33.23
N LYS A 472 -0.23 -35.20 -33.13
CA LYS A 472 0.53 -34.31 -32.23
C LYS A 472 0.41 -32.84 -32.62
N TYR A 473 0.43 -32.53 -33.92
CA TYR A 473 0.20 -31.18 -34.43
C TYR A 473 -1.17 -30.65 -33.97
N VAL A 474 -2.23 -31.46 -34.13
CA VAL A 474 -3.59 -31.09 -33.72
C VAL A 474 -3.66 -30.84 -32.21
N VAL A 475 -3.04 -31.69 -31.38
CA VAL A 475 -2.99 -31.49 -29.93
C VAL A 475 -2.26 -30.20 -29.57
N CYS A 476 -1.09 -29.93 -30.17
CA CYS A 476 -0.36 -28.68 -29.94
C CYS A 476 -1.17 -27.45 -30.38
N PHE A 477 -1.80 -27.50 -31.55
CA PHE A 477 -2.63 -26.40 -32.05
C PHE A 477 -3.79 -26.10 -31.10
N ASN A 478 -4.53 -27.13 -30.68
CA ASN A 478 -5.66 -26.96 -29.77
C ASN A 478 -5.23 -26.48 -28.38
N ALA A 479 -4.09 -26.97 -27.86
CA ALA A 479 -3.53 -26.50 -26.60
C ALA A 479 -3.16 -25.01 -26.67
N PHE A 480 -2.54 -24.57 -27.76
CA PHE A 480 -2.12 -23.17 -27.91
C PHE A 480 -3.33 -22.24 -28.07
N VAL A 481 -4.34 -22.65 -28.84
CA VAL A 481 -5.59 -21.90 -28.95
C VAL A 481 -6.34 -21.84 -27.61
N TYR A 482 -6.23 -22.88 -26.76
CA TYR A 482 -6.78 -22.83 -25.41
C TYR A 482 -6.02 -21.84 -24.51
N LEU A 483 -4.69 -21.88 -24.56
CA LEU A 483 -3.80 -21.08 -23.72
C LEU A 483 -3.70 -19.61 -24.16
N THR A 484 -4.05 -19.30 -25.40
CA THR A 484 -4.03 -17.93 -25.94
C THR A 484 -5.44 -17.33 -25.92
N ALA A 485 -5.63 -16.27 -25.13
CA ALA A 485 -6.90 -15.53 -25.08
C ALA A 485 -6.99 -14.42 -26.16
N ASN A 486 -5.86 -13.81 -26.51
CA ASN A 486 -5.77 -12.69 -27.47
C ASN A 486 -5.27 -13.19 -28.83
N ASP A 487 -5.97 -12.84 -29.91
CA ASP A 487 -5.62 -13.24 -31.27
C ASP A 487 -4.42 -12.48 -31.88
N GLU A 488 -3.99 -11.40 -31.22
CA GLU A 488 -2.86 -10.55 -31.61
C GLU A 488 -1.47 -11.10 -31.22
N GLU A 489 -1.38 -12.29 -30.63
CA GLU A 489 -0.11 -12.90 -30.24
C GLU A 489 0.66 -13.49 -31.43
N THR A 490 1.19 -12.58 -32.25
CA THR A 490 1.85 -12.86 -33.53
C THR A 490 2.95 -13.91 -33.42
N MET A 491 3.71 -13.95 -32.32
CA MET A 491 4.80 -14.89 -32.14
C MET A 491 4.32 -16.35 -32.05
N ILE A 492 3.27 -16.63 -31.27
CA ILE A 492 2.75 -17.99 -31.07
C ILE A 492 2.11 -18.49 -32.35
N PHE A 493 1.23 -17.67 -32.94
CA PHE A 493 0.55 -18.05 -34.18
C PHE A 493 1.49 -18.13 -35.39
N SER A 494 2.57 -17.34 -35.44
CA SER A 494 3.60 -17.49 -36.48
C SER A 494 4.32 -18.84 -36.38
N ASN A 495 4.63 -19.32 -35.17
CA ASN A 495 5.25 -20.65 -35.01
C ASN A 495 4.27 -21.79 -35.35
N LEU A 496 2.99 -21.66 -35.00
CA LEU A 496 1.95 -22.62 -35.42
C LEU A 496 1.76 -22.65 -36.95
N LEU A 497 1.80 -21.48 -37.59
CA LEU A 497 1.73 -21.34 -39.05
C LEU A 497 2.89 -22.07 -39.73
N LYS A 498 4.12 -21.88 -39.21
CA LYS A 498 5.30 -22.60 -39.72
C LYS A 498 5.15 -24.11 -39.57
N LEU A 499 4.68 -24.59 -38.41
CA LEU A 499 4.42 -26.02 -38.21
C LEU A 499 3.38 -26.57 -39.21
N ARG A 500 2.31 -25.80 -39.48
CA ARG A 500 1.30 -26.15 -40.48
C ARG A 500 1.90 -26.30 -41.88
N GLU A 501 2.70 -25.32 -42.30
CA GLU A 501 3.36 -25.34 -43.61
C GLU A 501 4.29 -26.55 -43.76
N GLN A 502 5.06 -26.87 -42.71
CA GLN A 502 5.93 -28.05 -42.72
C GLN A 502 5.11 -29.36 -42.73
N LEU A 503 3.96 -29.43 -42.03
CA LEU A 503 3.07 -30.60 -42.07
C LEU A 503 2.45 -30.81 -43.45
N ALA A 504 2.03 -29.73 -44.09
CA ALA A 504 1.51 -29.76 -45.47
C ALA A 504 2.60 -30.24 -46.44
N SER A 505 3.83 -29.73 -46.30
CA SER A 505 4.99 -30.16 -47.09
C SER A 505 5.31 -31.65 -46.89
N LEU A 506 5.33 -32.12 -45.64
CA LEU A 506 5.53 -33.54 -45.30
C LEU A 506 4.48 -34.43 -45.99
N THR A 507 3.21 -34.01 -45.98
CA THR A 507 2.12 -34.77 -46.61
C THR A 507 2.32 -34.87 -48.13
N ILE A 508 2.75 -33.78 -48.78
CA ILE A 508 3.05 -33.74 -50.21
C ILE A 508 4.23 -34.66 -50.55
N GLN A 509 5.33 -34.59 -49.78
CA GLN A 509 6.53 -35.41 -50.02
C GLN A 509 6.30 -36.90 -49.73
N HIS A 510 5.55 -37.23 -48.68
CA HIS A 510 5.17 -38.61 -48.37
C HIS A 510 4.36 -39.24 -49.52
N THR A 511 3.35 -38.51 -50.01
CA THR A 511 2.47 -38.99 -51.09
C THR A 511 3.11 -38.89 -52.48
N ALA A 512 4.22 -38.17 -52.63
CA ALA A 512 4.98 -38.12 -53.89
C ALA A 512 5.60 -39.48 -54.27
N ARG A 513 5.75 -40.40 -53.32
CA ARG A 513 6.25 -41.77 -53.56
C ARG A 513 5.21 -42.67 -54.25
N ILE A 514 3.95 -42.26 -54.30
CA ILE A 514 2.86 -43.02 -54.94
C ILE A 514 2.81 -42.66 -56.42
N SER A 515 3.08 -43.62 -57.31
CA SER A 515 3.12 -43.40 -58.76
C SER A 515 1.75 -43.12 -59.38
N ASP A 516 0.68 -43.75 -58.88
CA ASP A 516 -0.68 -43.53 -59.40
C ASP A 516 -1.24 -42.16 -58.93
N PRO A 517 -1.56 -41.23 -59.85
CA PRO A 517 -2.15 -39.94 -59.52
C PRO A 517 -3.45 -40.05 -58.72
N SER A 518 -4.26 -41.08 -58.98
CA SER A 518 -5.55 -41.27 -58.32
C SER A 518 -5.39 -41.77 -56.88
N ALA A 519 -4.52 -42.76 -56.64
CA ALA A 519 -4.16 -43.24 -55.32
C ALA A 519 -3.44 -42.17 -54.48
N LYS A 520 -2.56 -41.38 -55.10
CA LYS A 520 -1.88 -40.25 -54.47
C LYS A 520 -2.88 -39.22 -53.91
N ALA A 521 -3.84 -38.81 -54.72
CA ALA A 521 -4.85 -37.84 -54.31
C ALA A 521 -5.80 -38.39 -53.23
N ARG A 522 -6.13 -39.70 -53.27
CA ARG A 522 -6.91 -40.37 -52.20
C ARG A 522 -6.15 -40.44 -50.87
N ALA A 523 -4.85 -40.75 -50.89
CA ALA A 523 -4.01 -40.77 -49.69
C ALA A 523 -3.92 -39.38 -49.05
N GLN A 524 -3.70 -38.33 -49.85
CA GLN A 524 -3.71 -36.93 -49.37
C GLN A 524 -5.06 -36.55 -48.75
N SER A 525 -6.17 -36.86 -49.41
CA SER A 525 -7.52 -36.58 -48.89
C SER A 525 -7.79 -37.27 -47.55
N THR A 526 -7.31 -38.51 -47.38
CA THR A 526 -7.49 -39.28 -46.14
C THR A 526 -6.72 -38.66 -44.97
N ILE A 527 -5.49 -38.22 -45.21
CA ILE A 527 -4.65 -37.55 -44.20
C ILE A 527 -5.29 -36.21 -43.78
N TYR A 528 -5.71 -35.38 -44.74
CA TYR A 528 -6.35 -34.09 -44.45
C TYR A 528 -7.69 -34.27 -43.73
N GLU A 529 -8.46 -35.30 -44.08
CA GLU A 529 -9.69 -35.65 -43.38
C GLU A 529 -9.43 -36.08 -41.93
N GLY A 530 -8.38 -36.88 -41.68
CA GLY A 530 -7.98 -37.25 -40.32
C GLY A 530 -7.60 -36.05 -39.44
N VAL A 531 -6.89 -35.06 -40.01
CA VAL A 531 -6.56 -33.80 -39.33
C VAL A 531 -7.82 -33.00 -39.02
N LEU A 532 -8.71 -32.81 -40.01
CA LEU A 532 -9.97 -32.06 -39.84
C LEU A 532 -10.90 -32.70 -38.79
N GLN A 533 -11.06 -34.02 -38.83
CA GLN A 533 -11.88 -34.74 -37.85
C GLN A 533 -11.30 -34.57 -36.44
N SER A 534 -9.97 -34.60 -36.29
CA SER A 534 -9.31 -34.45 -34.99
C SER A 534 -9.40 -33.01 -34.46
N LEU A 535 -9.31 -32.00 -35.34
CA LEU A 535 -9.53 -30.60 -34.99
C LEU A 535 -10.97 -30.37 -34.52
N ASN A 536 -11.97 -30.91 -35.23
CA ASN A 536 -13.39 -30.76 -34.91
C ASN A 536 -13.83 -31.48 -33.62
N LYS A 537 -13.19 -32.61 -33.29
CA LYS A 537 -13.49 -33.37 -32.05
C LYS A 537 -13.16 -32.60 -30.77
N THR A 538 -12.31 -31.58 -30.83
CA THR A 538 -11.91 -30.79 -29.67
C THR A 538 -12.77 -29.53 -29.58
N THR A 539 -14.01 -29.70 -29.12
CA THR A 539 -15.14 -28.76 -29.30
C THR A 539 -15.01 -27.44 -28.51
N HIS A 540 -14.09 -27.33 -27.55
CA HIS A 540 -14.19 -26.30 -26.51
C HIS A 540 -13.97 -24.84 -26.98
N ARG A 541 -13.40 -24.58 -28.17
CA ARG A 541 -13.27 -23.20 -28.73
C ARG A 541 -13.27 -23.12 -30.27
N ILE A 542 -14.26 -23.72 -30.94
CA ILE A 542 -14.46 -23.54 -32.40
C ILE A 542 -14.72 -22.04 -32.76
N ALA A 543 -15.12 -21.23 -31.78
CA ALA A 543 -15.35 -19.79 -31.94
C ALA A 543 -14.06 -18.96 -32.13
N HIS A 544 -12.87 -19.48 -31.83
CA HIS A 544 -11.64 -18.70 -31.96
C HIS A 544 -11.31 -18.42 -33.45
N PRO A 545 -11.07 -17.16 -33.88
CA PRO A 545 -10.86 -16.82 -35.29
C PRO A 545 -9.74 -17.63 -35.96
N LYS A 546 -8.62 -17.85 -35.24
CA LYS A 546 -7.50 -18.66 -35.75
C LYS A 546 -7.86 -20.14 -35.93
N SER A 547 -8.77 -20.68 -35.10
CA SER A 547 -9.26 -22.06 -35.27
C SER A 547 -10.10 -22.18 -36.53
N GLN A 548 -10.96 -21.19 -36.82
CA GLN A 548 -11.74 -21.14 -38.05
C GLN A 548 -10.86 -21.01 -39.30
N GLN A 549 -9.82 -20.17 -39.26
CA GLN A 549 -8.84 -20.04 -40.35
C GLN A 549 -8.12 -21.37 -40.61
N GLU A 550 -7.78 -22.10 -39.55
CA GLU A 550 -7.11 -23.39 -39.67
C GLU A 550 -8.03 -24.47 -40.26
N LEU A 551 -9.28 -24.55 -39.81
CA LEU A 551 -10.30 -25.43 -40.39
C LEU A 551 -10.53 -25.14 -41.87
N ALA A 552 -10.64 -23.86 -42.25
CA ALA A 552 -10.81 -23.44 -43.64
C ALA A 552 -9.62 -23.85 -44.51
N PHE A 553 -8.39 -23.72 -43.99
CA PHE A 553 -7.17 -24.12 -44.70
C PHE A 553 -7.15 -25.63 -45.01
N TRP A 554 -7.37 -26.48 -44.01
CA TRP A 554 -7.38 -27.94 -44.22
C TRP A 554 -8.58 -28.40 -45.06
N ALA A 555 -9.73 -27.76 -44.93
CA ALA A 555 -10.92 -28.04 -45.76
C ALA A 555 -10.66 -27.75 -47.25
N ARG A 556 -9.97 -26.64 -47.55
CA ARG A 556 -9.58 -26.29 -48.91
C ARG A 556 -8.63 -27.33 -49.50
N LEU A 557 -7.59 -27.74 -48.75
CA LEU A 557 -6.65 -28.77 -49.22
C LEU A 557 -7.33 -30.13 -49.46
N LYS A 558 -8.28 -30.53 -48.61
CA LYS A 558 -9.10 -31.73 -48.81
C LYS A 558 -9.91 -31.65 -50.11
N GLU A 559 -10.60 -30.53 -50.34
CA GLU A 559 -11.42 -30.34 -51.54
C GLU A 559 -10.56 -30.30 -52.82
N GLU A 560 -9.39 -29.66 -52.79
CA GLU A 560 -8.44 -29.68 -53.89
C GLU A 560 -7.92 -31.10 -54.19
N ALA A 561 -7.64 -31.91 -53.16
CA ALA A 561 -7.26 -33.32 -53.34
C ALA A 561 -8.42 -34.14 -53.91
N ARG A 562 -9.66 -33.93 -53.43
CA ARG A 562 -10.86 -34.63 -53.93
C ARG A 562 -11.15 -34.32 -55.40
N ARG A 563 -10.98 -33.05 -55.81
CA ARG A 563 -11.11 -32.65 -57.22
C ARG A 563 -10.10 -33.39 -58.11
N LYS A 564 -8.86 -33.56 -57.65
CA LYS A 564 -7.82 -34.33 -58.37
C LYS A 564 -8.15 -35.82 -58.49
N VAL A 565 -8.83 -36.41 -57.49
CA VAL A 565 -9.32 -37.80 -57.59
C VAL A 565 -10.38 -37.92 -58.69
N VAL A 566 -11.31 -36.96 -58.77
CA VAL A 566 -12.38 -36.96 -59.78
C VAL A 566 -11.81 -36.75 -61.18
N SER A 567 -10.88 -35.82 -61.36
CA SER A 567 -10.26 -35.57 -62.67
C SER A 567 -9.43 -36.75 -63.15
N ALA A 568 -8.58 -37.34 -62.30
CA ALA A 568 -7.78 -38.52 -62.66
C ALA A 568 -8.66 -39.75 -62.94
N GLY A 569 -9.79 -39.90 -62.23
CA GLY A 569 -10.76 -40.96 -62.49
C GLY A 569 -11.56 -40.78 -63.79
N GLN A 570 -11.72 -39.55 -64.28
CA GLN A 570 -12.33 -39.26 -65.58
C GLN A 570 -11.35 -39.50 -66.74
N GLU A 571 -10.06 -39.19 -66.56
CA GLU A 571 -9.00 -39.48 -67.54
C GLU A 571 -8.77 -40.99 -67.69
N SER A 572 -8.74 -41.75 -66.59
CA SER A 572 -8.64 -43.21 -66.61
C SER A 572 -9.88 -43.92 -67.18
N ARG A 573 -11.01 -43.22 -67.35
CA ARG A 573 -12.23 -43.75 -68.00
C ARG A 573 -12.35 -43.36 -69.48
N ARG A 574 -11.52 -42.42 -69.95
CA ARG A 574 -11.46 -41.95 -71.33
C ARG A 574 -10.42 -42.67 -72.18
N HIS A 575 -9.47 -43.36 -71.53
CA HIS A 575 -8.63 -44.40 -72.09
C HIS A 575 -9.22 -45.76 -71.76
#